data_AF-A0A0N1G4N8-F1
#
_entry.id   AF-A0A0N1G4N8-F1
#
_cell.length_a   1.000
_cell.length_b   1.000
_cell.length_c   1.000
_cell.angle_alpha   90.00
_cell.angle_beta   90.00
_cell.angle_gamma   90.00
#
_symmetry.space_group_name_H-M   'P 1'
#
loop_
_entity.id
_entity.type
_entity.pdbx_description
1 polymer ?
#
loop_
_entity_poly.entity_id
_entity_poly.type
_entity_poly.pdbx_seq_one_letter_code
_entity_poly.pdbx_strand_id
1 'polypeptide(L)'
;MRTRFRLTRDGDGFVARLTPAQTAAMREALSHVRHRDDSDLTLRLRLGTGRETVDALIERLSGGHTESHDIRFRAEELHAVHSALTTAPTMFVSREGAFLQEPFHIRLGFYRENFDALARCIVEAASEV
;
A
#
# COMPACT_ATOMS: atom_id res chain seq x y z
N MET A 1 -2.35 -2.20 14.55
CA MET A 1 -2.97 -2.92 13.41
C MET A 1 -2.60 -4.40 13.48
N ARG A 2 -3.48 -5.35 13.10
CA ARG A 2 -3.09 -6.77 12.95
C ARG A 2 -2.17 -6.89 11.72
N THR A 3 -1.00 -7.49 11.90
CA THR A 3 0.04 -7.56 10.86
C THR A 3 0.07 -8.88 10.11
N ARG A 4 -0.69 -9.91 10.53
CA ARG A 4 -0.78 -11.15 9.76
C ARG A 4 -1.38 -10.87 8.39
N PHE A 5 -0.56 -11.10 7.38
CA PHE A 5 -0.91 -11.02 5.97
C PHE A 5 -0.74 -12.44 5.42
N ARG A 6 -1.84 -13.04 4.93
CA ARG A 6 -1.78 -14.35 4.29
C ARG A 6 -1.99 -14.15 2.81
N LEU A 7 -1.06 -14.67 2.04
CA LEU A 7 -1.10 -14.70 0.60
C LEU A 7 -1.26 -16.15 0.15
N THR A 8 -2.06 -16.39 -0.87
CA THR A 8 -2.15 -17.69 -1.54
C THR A 8 -2.00 -17.46 -3.03
N ARG A 9 -1.19 -18.29 -3.70
CA ARG A 9 -1.08 -18.26 -5.14
C ARG A 9 -2.36 -18.80 -5.78
N ASP A 10 -2.87 -18.10 -6.78
CA ASP A 10 -4.04 -18.51 -7.55
C ASP A 10 -3.80 -18.21 -9.04
N GLY A 11 -3.37 -19.22 -9.80
CA GLY A 11 -2.96 -19.06 -11.20
C GLY A 11 -1.76 -18.11 -11.36
N ASP A 12 -1.97 -17.04 -12.12
CA ASP A 12 -1.02 -15.97 -12.41
C ASP A 12 -1.03 -14.84 -11.35
N GLY A 13 -1.92 -14.92 -10.37
CA GLY A 13 -2.10 -13.92 -9.34
C GLY A 13 -1.99 -14.48 -7.93
N PHE A 14 -2.34 -13.62 -6.99
CA PHE A 14 -2.30 -13.87 -5.57
C PHE A 14 -3.61 -13.45 -4.95
N VAL A 15 -4.10 -14.19 -3.97
CA VAL A 15 -5.24 -13.81 -3.16
C VAL A 15 -4.75 -13.50 -1.76
N ALA A 16 -5.02 -12.29 -1.30
CA ALA A 16 -4.70 -11.86 0.06
C ALA A 16 -5.98 -11.67 0.87
N ARG A 17 -6.04 -12.25 2.06
CA ARG A 17 -7.12 -11.98 3.01
C ARG A 17 -6.77 -10.76 3.86
N LEU A 18 -7.45 -9.65 3.62
CA LEU A 18 -7.15 -8.36 4.25
C LEU A 18 -8.18 -8.02 5.32
N THR A 19 -7.69 -7.45 6.42
CA THR A 19 -8.54 -6.75 7.39
C THR A 19 -8.92 -5.35 6.87
N PRO A 20 -9.99 -4.73 7.40
CA PRO A 20 -10.34 -3.35 7.04
C PRO A 20 -9.19 -2.36 7.24
N ALA A 21 -8.41 -2.51 8.33
CA ALA A 21 -7.27 -1.65 8.60
C ALA A 21 -6.12 -1.81 7.59
N GLN A 22 -5.81 -3.04 7.17
CA GLN A 22 -4.79 -3.29 6.14
C GLN A 22 -5.23 -2.70 4.80
N THR A 23 -6.50 -2.92 4.43
CA THR A 23 -7.10 -2.39 3.20
C THR A 23 -7.03 -0.87 3.17
N ALA A 24 -7.43 -0.22 4.27
CA ALA A 24 -7.32 1.22 4.43
C ALA A 24 -5.88 1.71 4.34
N ALA A 25 -4.92 1.07 5.03
CA ALA A 25 -3.51 1.46 4.97
C ALA A 25 -2.95 1.39 3.54
N MET A 26 -3.23 0.31 2.80
CA MET A 26 -2.83 0.17 1.39
C MET A 26 -3.44 1.24 0.51
N ARG A 27 -4.75 1.49 0.67
CA ARG A 27 -5.49 2.49 -0.08
C ARG A 27 -4.97 3.90 0.18
N GLU A 28 -4.77 4.27 1.44
CA GLU A 28 -4.27 5.59 1.83
C GLU A 28 -2.85 5.81 1.31
N ALA A 29 -1.98 4.80 1.39
CA ALA A 29 -0.62 4.87 0.83
C ALA A 29 -0.65 5.13 -0.68
N LEU A 30 -1.39 4.31 -1.44
CA LEU A 30 -1.52 4.46 -2.89
C LEU A 30 -2.12 5.80 -3.26
N SER A 31 -3.22 6.18 -2.60
CA SER A 31 -3.90 7.45 -2.86
C SER A 31 -2.99 8.64 -2.58
N HIS A 32 -2.20 8.59 -1.51
CA HIS A 32 -1.31 9.68 -1.15
C HIS A 32 -0.20 9.89 -2.18
N VAL A 33 0.46 8.80 -2.59
CA VAL A 33 1.50 8.86 -3.64
C VAL A 33 0.87 9.35 -4.95
N ARG A 34 -0.27 8.77 -5.34
CA ARG A 34 -1.00 9.09 -6.57
C ARG A 34 -1.42 10.55 -6.69
N HIS A 35 -1.85 11.19 -5.59
CA HIS A 35 -2.28 12.59 -5.60
C HIS A 35 -1.11 13.58 -5.64
N ARG A 36 0.09 13.16 -5.24
CA ARG A 36 1.31 13.98 -5.27
C ARG A 36 2.06 13.90 -6.60
N ASP A 37 1.70 12.95 -7.46
CA ASP A 37 2.37 12.72 -8.74
C ASP A 37 1.62 13.38 -9.91
N ASP A 38 2.22 14.44 -10.45
CA ASP A 38 1.69 15.19 -11.59
C ASP A 38 1.91 14.46 -12.92
N SER A 39 2.93 13.59 -13.01
CA SER A 39 3.27 12.85 -14.24
C SER A 39 3.19 11.33 -14.06
N ASP A 40 2.75 10.63 -15.11
CA ASP A 40 2.70 9.16 -15.13
C ASP A 40 4.10 8.53 -15.03
N LEU A 41 5.13 9.21 -15.56
CA LEU A 41 6.51 8.75 -15.46
C LEU A 41 6.99 8.72 -14.00
N THR A 42 6.73 9.77 -13.23
CA THR A 42 7.13 9.83 -11.82
C THR A 42 6.43 8.74 -11.00
N LEU A 43 5.15 8.50 -11.30
CA LEU A 43 4.37 7.44 -10.65
C LEU A 43 4.94 6.05 -10.95
N ARG A 44 5.30 5.77 -12.22
CA ARG A 44 5.96 4.52 -12.61
C ARG A 44 7.30 4.31 -11.92
N LEU A 45 8.09 5.37 -11.77
CA LEU A 45 9.38 5.29 -11.06
C LEU A 45 9.20 4.95 -9.58
N ARG A 46 8.11 5.42 -8.95
CA ARG A 46 7.83 5.15 -7.53
C ARG A 46 7.17 3.81 -7.29
N LEU A 47 6.18 3.45 -8.11
CA LEU A 47 5.28 2.33 -7.84
C LEU A 47 5.49 1.14 -8.78
N GLY A 48 6.38 1.27 -9.78
CA GLY A 48 6.60 0.25 -10.81
C GLY A 48 5.47 0.11 -11.82
N THR A 49 4.39 0.88 -11.68
CA THR A 49 3.22 0.85 -12.57
C THR A 49 2.62 2.24 -12.77
N GLY A 50 1.79 2.36 -13.81
CA GLY A 50 1.18 3.63 -14.23
C GLY A 50 -0.11 3.97 -13.51
N ARG A 51 -0.62 5.15 -13.84
CA ARG A 51 -1.82 5.78 -13.26
C ARG A 51 -3.05 4.88 -13.35
N GLU A 52 -3.30 4.26 -14.50
CA GLU A 52 -4.47 3.42 -14.72
C GLU A 52 -4.51 2.23 -13.75
N THR A 53 -3.40 1.50 -13.60
CA THR A 53 -3.30 0.37 -12.68
C THR A 53 -3.45 0.82 -11.22
N VAL A 54 -2.84 1.95 -10.86
CA VAL A 54 -2.96 2.50 -9.49
C VAL A 54 -4.40 2.91 -9.17
N ASP A 55 -5.06 3.59 -10.10
CA ASP A 55 -6.43 4.07 -9.93
C ASP A 55 -7.41 2.88 -9.81
N ALA A 56 -7.28 1.87 -10.67
CA ALA A 56 -8.07 0.64 -10.58
C ALA A 56 -7.84 -0.13 -9.26
N LEU A 57 -6.59 -0.15 -8.78
CA LEU A 57 -6.25 -0.77 -7.52
C LEU A 57 -6.83 -0.02 -6.31
N ILE A 58 -6.78 1.32 -6.31
CA ILE A 58 -7.41 2.17 -5.28
C ILE A 58 -8.92 1.94 -5.25
N GLU A 59 -9.57 1.88 -6.41
CA GLU A 59 -11.00 1.62 -6.53
C GLU A 59 -11.36 0.27 -5.91
N ARG A 60 -10.63 -0.79 -6.27
CA ARG A 60 -10.84 -2.13 -5.72
C ARG A 60 -10.67 -2.19 -4.19
N LEU A 61 -9.77 -1.39 -3.63
CA LEU A 61 -9.56 -1.28 -2.17
C LEU A 61 -10.61 -0.40 -1.47
N SER A 62 -11.44 0.35 -2.20
CA SER A 62 -12.38 1.32 -1.63
C SER A 62 -13.75 0.74 -1.26
N GLY A 63 -13.97 -0.57 -1.43
CA GLY A 63 -15.28 -1.24 -1.34
C GLY A 63 -15.99 -1.28 0.03
N GLY A 64 -15.69 -0.37 0.97
CA GLY A 64 -16.45 -0.21 2.21
C GLY A 64 -16.42 -1.44 3.13
N HIS A 65 -15.34 -2.22 3.08
CA HIS A 65 -15.25 -3.50 3.76
C HIS A 65 -15.20 -3.34 5.29
N THR A 66 -16.26 -3.75 5.98
CA THR A 66 -16.34 -3.77 7.45
C THR A 66 -15.73 -5.04 8.06
N GLU A 67 -15.55 -6.07 7.24
CA GLU A 67 -15.00 -7.36 7.64
C GLU A 67 -13.75 -7.74 6.82
N SER A 68 -13.08 -8.82 7.24
CA SER A 68 -11.95 -9.33 6.47
C SER A 68 -12.43 -9.99 5.19
N HIS A 69 -11.80 -9.65 4.07
CA HIS A 69 -12.22 -10.06 2.74
C HIS A 69 -11.00 -10.42 1.88
N ASP A 70 -11.25 -11.16 0.82
CA ASP A 70 -10.22 -11.63 -0.08
C ASP A 70 -10.10 -10.65 -1.27
N ILE A 71 -8.88 -10.18 -1.54
CA ILE A 71 -8.56 -9.37 -2.72
C ILE A 71 -7.54 -10.12 -3.56
N ARG A 72 -7.83 -10.20 -4.87
CA ARG A 72 -6.89 -10.70 -5.86
C ARG A 72 -5.91 -9.59 -6.25
N PHE A 73 -4.64 -9.94 -6.34
CA PHE A 73 -3.56 -9.08 -6.82
C PHE A 73 -2.76 -9.78 -7.91
N ARG A 74 -2.28 -9.01 -8.87
CA ARG A 74 -1.13 -9.39 -9.71
C ARG A 74 0.18 -9.09 -8.99
N ALA A 75 1.28 -9.68 -9.44
CA ALA A 75 2.61 -9.40 -8.91
C ALA A 75 2.97 -7.89 -8.98
N GLU A 76 2.63 -7.24 -10.09
CA GLU A 76 2.82 -5.80 -10.29
C GLU A 76 2.03 -4.95 -9.28
N GLU A 77 0.83 -5.40 -8.89
CA GLU A 77 -0.03 -4.70 -7.95
C GLU A 77 0.47 -4.87 -6.51
N LEU A 78 0.96 -6.07 -6.14
CA LEU A 78 1.64 -6.28 -4.86
C LEU A 78 2.90 -5.42 -4.73
N HIS A 79 3.68 -5.31 -5.81
CA HIS A 79 4.82 -4.41 -5.85
C HIS A 79 4.38 -2.96 -5.66
N ALA A 80 3.34 -2.51 -6.36
CA ALA A 80 2.84 -1.14 -6.23
C ALA A 80 2.37 -0.83 -4.80
N VAL A 81 1.66 -1.75 -4.14
CA VAL A 81 1.25 -1.61 -2.73
C VAL A 81 2.47 -1.52 -1.82
N HIS A 82 3.41 -2.46 -1.95
CA HIS A 82 4.63 -2.48 -1.14
C HIS A 82 5.41 -1.17 -1.30
N SER A 83 5.62 -0.74 -2.55
CA SER A 83 6.33 0.49 -2.88
C SER A 83 5.58 1.73 -2.38
N ALA A 84 4.25 1.75 -2.41
CA ALA A 84 3.48 2.85 -1.85
C ALA A 84 3.62 2.94 -0.32
N LEU A 85 3.58 1.80 0.38
CA LEU A 85 3.75 1.73 1.84
C LEU A 85 5.13 2.23 2.29
N THR A 86 6.17 1.99 1.50
CA THR A 86 7.54 2.45 1.81
C THR A 86 7.82 3.86 1.29
N THR A 87 7.17 4.29 0.20
CA THR A 87 7.35 5.63 -0.38
C THR A 87 6.57 6.70 0.37
N ALA A 88 5.32 6.44 0.76
CA ALA A 88 4.47 7.45 1.40
C ALA A 88 5.13 8.09 2.65
N PRO A 89 5.77 7.34 3.57
CA PRO A 89 6.47 7.94 4.71
C PRO A 89 7.59 8.92 4.31
N THR A 90 8.30 8.67 3.21
CA THR A 90 9.39 9.56 2.76
C THR A 90 8.89 10.96 2.40
N MET A 91 7.60 11.12 2.10
CA MET A 91 6.97 12.41 1.80
C MET A 91 6.67 13.25 3.04
N PHE A 92 6.88 12.69 4.24
CA PHE A 92 6.69 13.36 5.54
C PHE A 92 8.01 13.58 6.26
N VAL A 93 9.10 13.69 5.50
CA VAL A 93 10.41 14.04 6.04
C VAL A 93 10.60 15.56 5.91
N SER A 94 11.00 16.22 6.99
CA SER A 94 11.29 17.65 7.01
C SER A 94 12.54 17.97 6.19
N ARG A 95 12.81 19.26 5.95
CA ARG A 95 14.02 19.68 5.23
C ARG A 95 15.30 19.29 5.98
N GLU A 96 15.21 19.17 7.29
CA GLU A 96 16.26 18.77 8.20
C GLU A 96 16.40 17.24 8.32
N GLY A 97 15.59 16.47 7.60
CA GLY A 97 15.65 15.00 7.58
C GLY A 97 14.86 14.31 8.69
N ALA A 98 14.13 15.04 9.52
CA ALA A 98 13.33 14.46 10.60
C ALA A 98 11.99 13.93 10.07
N PHE A 99 11.57 12.73 10.51
CA PHE A 99 10.26 12.21 10.18
C PHE A 99 9.17 12.93 10.99
N LEU A 100 8.17 13.44 10.29
CA LEU A 100 7.05 14.18 10.87
C LEU A 100 5.90 13.21 11.18
N GLN A 101 5.99 12.52 12.31
CA GLN A 101 5.02 11.50 12.73
C GLN A 101 3.59 12.04 12.82
N GLU A 102 3.40 13.20 13.45
CA GLU A 102 2.06 13.77 13.66
C GLU A 102 1.38 14.14 12.32
N PRO A 103 2.02 14.88 11.40
CA PRO A 103 1.48 15.10 10.05
C PRO A 103 1.18 13.81 9.28
N PHE A 104 2.05 12.80 9.38
CA PHE A 104 1.82 11.48 8.77
C PHE A 104 0.56 10.83 9.34
N HIS A 105 0.43 10.80 10.67
CA HIS A 105 -0.69 10.20 11.36
C HIS A 105 -2.01 10.92 11.07
N ILE A 106 -2.02 12.26 11.12
CA ILE A 106 -3.20 13.06 10.81
C ILE A 106 -3.63 12.85 9.36
N ARG A 107 -2.68 12.78 8.41
CA ARG A 107 -3.00 12.69 6.99
C ARG A 107 -3.46 11.30 6.56
N LEU A 108 -2.81 10.25 7.05
CA LEU A 108 -3.03 8.87 6.59
C LEU A 108 -3.80 8.02 7.60
N GLY A 109 -4.00 8.48 8.83
CA GLY A 109 -4.73 7.75 9.87
C GLY A 109 -3.94 6.60 10.52
N PHE A 110 -2.66 6.43 10.19
CA PHE A 110 -1.82 5.35 10.68
C PHE A 110 -0.49 5.86 11.24
N TYR A 111 0.11 5.11 12.15
CA TYR A 111 1.51 5.31 12.52
C TYR A 111 2.43 4.66 11.49
N ARG A 112 3.64 5.22 11.27
CA ARG A 112 4.63 4.71 10.31
C ARG A 112 4.92 3.22 10.48
N GLU A 113 4.99 2.76 11.72
CA GLU A 113 5.25 1.38 12.10
C GLU A 113 4.19 0.42 11.53
N ASN A 114 2.96 0.88 11.33
CA ASN A 114 1.92 0.07 10.67
C ASN A 114 2.25 -0.13 9.19
N PHE A 115 2.77 0.89 8.50
CA PHE A 115 3.15 0.81 7.09
C PHE A 115 4.38 -0.09 6.93
N ASP A 116 5.42 0.14 7.74
CA ASP A 116 6.65 -0.65 7.72
C ASP A 116 6.34 -2.14 8.01
N ALA A 117 5.49 -2.42 9.00
CA ALA A 117 5.09 -3.78 9.31
C ALA A 117 4.27 -4.44 8.19
N LEU A 118 3.35 -3.71 7.55
CA LEU A 118 2.55 -4.26 6.46
C LEU A 118 3.39 -4.51 5.21
N ALA A 119 4.29 -3.58 4.86
CA ALA A 119 5.22 -3.75 3.74
C ALA A 119 6.09 -5.00 3.95
N ARG A 120 6.66 -5.16 5.15
CA ARG A 120 7.43 -6.36 5.51
C ARG A 120 6.60 -7.64 5.36
N CYS A 121 5.37 -7.67 5.90
CA CYS A 121 4.53 -8.86 5.85
C CYS A 121 4.09 -9.24 4.42
N ILE A 122 3.99 -8.28 3.49
CA ILE A 122 3.73 -8.58 2.07
C ILE A 122 4.90 -9.38 1.47
N VAL A 123 6.14 -8.94 1.70
CA VAL A 123 7.34 -9.60 1.17
C VAL A 123 7.53 -10.99 1.81
N GLU A 124 7.34 -11.09 3.12
CA GLU A 124 7.39 -12.37 3.83
C GLU A 124 6.37 -13.36 3.27
N ALA A 125 5.10 -12.96 3.15
CA ALA A 125 4.07 -13.83 2.61
C ALA A 125 4.30 -14.20 1.14
N ALA A 126 4.89 -13.31 0.34
CA ALA A 126 5.27 -13.60 -1.05
C ALA A 126 6.44 -14.60 -1.16
N SER A 127 7.31 -14.68 -0.15
CA SER A 127 8.41 -15.65 -0.12
C SER A 127 7.97 -17.07 0.25
N GLU A 128 6.75 -17.22 0.78
CA GLU A 128 6.19 -18.49 1.26
C GLU A 128 5.24 -19.17 0.23
N VAL A 129 5.05 -18.59 -0.96
CA VAL A 129 4.05 -19.03 -1.98
C VAL A 129 4.63 -19.35 -3.36
#